data_AF-A0A1Q3D1F4-F1
#
_entry.id   AF-A0A1Q3D1F4-F1
#
_cell.length_a   1.000
_cell.length_b   1.000
_cell.length_c   1.000
_cell.angle_alpha   90.00
_cell.angle_beta   90.00
_cell.angle_gamma   90.00
#
_symmetry.space_group_name_H-M   'P 1'
#
loop_
_entity.id
_entity.type
_entity.pdbx_description
1 polymer ?
#
loop_
_entity_poly.entity_id
_entity_poly.type
_entity_poly.pdbx_seq_one_letter_code
_entity_poly.pdbx_strand_id
1 'polypeptide(L)'
;MDQGTLDAIGLHPDGPIKRIMYWESVSKLVAPGGLLVITSCNSTKDELVQEVESFNQRRIDAYQGLDTLKEDQEAWRDPQPFRYLSHVRSYSTFMCGGIVGSRVATVAFLRK
;
A
#
# COMPACT_ATOMS: atom_id res chain seq x y z
N MET A 1 2.21 4.64 -10.50
CA MET A 1 0.79 4.90 -10.17
C MET A 1 0.04 3.60 -10.35
N ASP A 2 -0.71 3.18 -9.34
CA ASP A 2 -1.62 2.03 -9.41
C ASP A 2 -3.06 2.56 -9.48
N GLN A 3 -3.82 2.09 -10.48
CA GLN A 3 -5.23 2.39 -10.64
C GLN A 3 -6.02 1.08 -10.68
N GLY A 4 -6.60 0.70 -9.53
CA GLY A 4 -7.48 -0.46 -9.40
C GLY A 4 -6.80 -1.84 -9.33
N THR A 5 -5.47 -1.95 -9.37
CA THR A 5 -4.81 -3.27 -9.25
C THR A 5 -5.02 -3.83 -7.86
N LEU A 6 -4.78 -3.02 -6.82
CA LEU A 6 -5.04 -3.41 -5.43
C LEU A 6 -6.50 -3.81 -5.20
N ASP A 7 -7.45 -3.12 -5.84
CA ASP A 7 -8.88 -3.45 -5.77
C ASP A 7 -9.19 -4.80 -6.40
N ALA A 8 -8.67 -5.04 -7.61
CA ALA A 8 -8.86 -6.31 -8.31
C ALA A 8 -8.26 -7.48 -7.53
N ILE A 9 -7.10 -7.28 -6.90
CA ILE A 9 -6.50 -8.25 -5.98
C ILE A 9 -7.43 -8.49 -4.79
N GLY A 10 -8.01 -7.43 -4.22
CA GLY A 10 -8.91 -7.53 -3.07
C GLY A 10 -10.20 -8.32 -3.34
N LEU A 11 -10.66 -8.38 -4.60
CA LEU A 11 -11.86 -9.14 -5.00
C LEU A 11 -11.57 -10.62 -5.34
N HIS A 12 -10.30 -11.00 -5.42
CA HIS A 12 -9.92 -12.39 -5.68
C HIS A 12 -10.19 -13.27 -4.43
N PRO A 13 -10.56 -14.57 -4.57
CA PRO A 13 -10.72 -15.47 -3.43
C PRO A 13 -9.48 -15.53 -2.53
N ASP A 14 -8.29 -15.60 -3.12
CA ASP A 14 -6.99 -15.48 -2.41
C ASP A 14 -6.55 -14.03 -2.12
N GLY A 15 -7.45 -13.06 -2.19
CA GLY A 15 -7.16 -11.64 -2.06
C GLY A 15 -6.32 -11.28 -0.83
N PRO A 16 -6.58 -11.83 0.37
CA PRO A 16 -5.76 -11.58 1.56
C PRO A 16 -4.29 -11.94 1.37
N ILE A 17 -3.98 -13.08 0.73
CA ILE A 17 -2.60 -13.53 0.51
C ILE A 17 -1.95 -12.71 -0.60
N LYS A 18 -2.68 -12.49 -1.71
CA LYS A 18 -2.17 -11.73 -2.85
C LYS A 18 -1.92 -10.26 -2.52
N ARG A 19 -2.67 -9.68 -1.56
CA ARG A 19 -2.41 -8.33 -1.04
C ARG A 19 -1.06 -8.22 -0.34
N ILE A 20 -0.66 -9.23 0.43
CA ILE A 20 0.66 -9.25 1.06
C ILE A 20 1.75 -9.25 -0.02
N MET A 21 1.60 -10.11 -1.03
CA MET A 21 2.54 -10.18 -2.16
C MET A 21 2.60 -8.87 -2.95
N TYR A 22 1.47 -8.18 -3.12
CA TYR A 22 1.43 -6.86 -3.74
C TYR A 22 2.32 -5.86 -2.98
N TRP A 23 2.13 -5.73 -1.67
CA TRP A 23 2.91 -4.80 -0.86
C TRP A 23 4.41 -5.12 -0.87
N GLU A 24 4.76 -6.41 -0.79
CA GLU A 24 6.15 -6.84 -0.91
C GLU A 24 6.74 -6.49 -2.27
N SER A 25 6.00 -6.74 -3.36
CA SER A 25 6.47 -6.47 -4.72
C SER A 25 6.66 -4.97 -4.95
N VAL A 26 5.67 -4.15 -4.57
CA VAL A 26 5.74 -2.69 -4.71
C VAL A 26 6.85 -2.09 -3.84
N SER A 27 7.10 -2.63 -2.64
CA SER A 27 8.20 -2.18 -1.77
C SER A 27 9.60 -2.37 -2.38
N LYS A 28 9.75 -3.35 -3.29
CA LYS A 28 10.99 -3.63 -4.03
C LYS A 28 11.07 -2.84 -5.34
N LEU A 29 9.93 -2.50 -5.94
CA LEU A 29 9.86 -1.75 -7.20
C LEU A 29 10.03 -0.24 -7.02
N VAL A 30 9.56 0.32 -5.91
CA VAL A 30 9.67 1.75 -5.62
C VAL A 30 11.02 2.03 -4.95
N ALA A 31 11.86 2.82 -5.61
CA ALA A 31 13.14 3.26 -5.06
C ALA A 31 12.97 4.15 -3.82
N PRO A 32 13.91 4.16 -2.86
CA PRO A 32 13.96 5.12 -1.75
C PRO A 32 13.77 6.56 -2.23
N GLY A 33 12.95 7.32 -1.52
CA GLY A 33 12.49 8.66 -1.92
C GLY A 33 11.41 8.67 -3.01
N GLY A 34 11.06 7.52 -3.61
CA GLY A 34 10.04 7.37 -4.62
C GLY A 34 8.61 7.45 -4.07
N LEU A 35 7.64 7.64 -4.95
CA LEU A 35 6.22 7.75 -4.60
C LEU A 35 5.42 6.56 -5.12
N LEU A 36 4.65 5.95 -4.21
CA LEU A 36 3.57 5.03 -4.54
C LEU A 36 2.25 5.80 -4.49
N VAL A 37 1.56 5.90 -5.61
CA VAL A 37 0.23 6.50 -5.68
C VAL A 37 -0.77 5.41 -6.00
N ILE A 38 -1.71 5.16 -5.10
CA ILE A 38 -2.79 4.16 -5.25
C ILE A 38 -4.10 4.90 -5.46
N THR A 39 -4.80 4.59 -6.54
CA THR A 39 -6.18 4.98 -6.82
C THR A 39 -7.07 3.76 -6.67
N SER A 40 -7.99 3.80 -5.72
CA SER A 40 -8.88 2.71 -5.36
C SER A 40 -10.34 3.15 -5.44
N CYS A 41 -11.24 2.29 -5.90
CA CYS A 41 -12.70 2.48 -5.81
C CYS A 41 -13.36 1.63 -4.72
N ASN A 42 -12.60 0.70 -4.10
CA ASN A 42 -13.11 -0.21 -3.09
C ASN A 42 -12.63 0.12 -1.67
N SER A 43 -11.65 1.01 -1.52
CA SER A 43 -11.06 1.38 -0.24
C SER A 43 -11.05 2.89 -0.04
N THR A 44 -11.32 3.31 1.18
CA THR A 44 -11.18 4.68 1.65
C THR A 44 -9.72 5.02 1.93
N LYS A 45 -9.43 6.32 2.09
CA LYS A 45 -8.10 6.78 2.49
C LYS A 45 -7.64 6.12 3.80
N ASP A 46 -8.49 6.08 4.82
CA ASP A 46 -8.14 5.54 6.13
C ASP A 46 -7.88 4.03 6.08
N GLU A 47 -8.66 3.27 5.31
CA GLU A 47 -8.42 1.84 5.09
C GLU A 47 -7.07 1.58 4.39
N LEU A 48 -6.73 2.37 3.36
CA LEU A 48 -5.43 2.25 2.69
C LEU A 48 -4.25 2.60 3.60
N VAL A 49 -4.40 3.63 4.45
CA VAL A 49 -3.37 4.00 5.42
C VAL A 49 -3.17 2.89 6.45
N GLN A 50 -4.26 2.34 6.99
CA GLN A 50 -4.22 1.24 7.94
C GLN A 50 -3.59 -0.03 7.33
N GLU A 51 -3.84 -0.30 6.04
CA GLU A 51 -3.25 -1.45 5.35
C GLU A 51 -1.72 -1.30 5.21
N VAL A 52 -1.24 -0.10 4.90
CA VAL A 52 0.21 0.22 4.86
C VAL A 52 0.86 0.12 6.23
N GLU A 53 0.20 0.62 7.28
CA GLU A 53 0.69 0.51 8.65
C GLU A 53 0.80 -0.95 9.09
N SER A 54 -0.22 -1.76 8.77
CA SER A 54 -0.22 -3.20 9.03
C SER A 54 0.91 -3.92 8.30
N PHE A 55 1.19 -3.54 7.05
CA PHE A 55 2.32 -4.08 6.29
C PHE A 55 3.66 -3.71 6.92
N ASN A 56 3.84 -2.44 7.28
CA ASN A 56 5.05 -1.96 7.95
C ASN A 56 5.29 -2.68 9.29
N GLN A 57 4.25 -2.88 10.10
CA GLN A 57 4.37 -3.57 11.38
C GLN A 57 4.80 -5.04 11.20
N ARG A 58 4.17 -5.77 10.28
CA ARG A 58 4.57 -7.17 9.98
C ARG A 58 6.03 -7.27 9.55
N ARG A 59 6.54 -6.28 8.82
CA ARG A 59 7.96 -6.22 8.46
C ARG A 59 8.84 -6.00 9.68
N ILE A 60 8.48 -5.06 10.57
CA ILE A 60 9.21 -4.83 11.83
C ILE A 60 9.30 -6.13 12.64
N ASP A 61 8.17 -6.83 12.81
CA ASP A 61 8.13 -8.07 13.59
C ASP A 61 9.02 -9.16 12.97
N ALA A 62 9.02 -9.26 11.63
CA ALA A 62 9.90 -10.18 10.91
C ALA A 62 11.40 -9.82 11.04
N TYR A 63 11.74 -8.53 11.16
CA TYR A 63 13.11 -8.08 11.42
C TYR A 63 13.56 -8.38 12.85
N GLN A 64 12.71 -8.10 13.85
CA GLN A 64 13.02 -8.38 15.26
C GLN A 64 13.19 -9.88 15.53
N GLY A 65 12.50 -10.75 14.78
CA GLY A 65 12.71 -12.19 14.84
C GLY A 65 14.00 -12.69 14.17
N LEU A 66 14.67 -11.87 13.37
CA LEU A 66 15.86 -12.23 12.58
C LEU A 66 17.18 -11.68 13.17
N ASP A 67 17.12 -10.74 14.11
CA ASP A 67 18.28 -10.11 14.79
C ASP A 67 19.14 -11.06 15.64
N THR A 68 18.93 -12.39 15.56
CA THR A 68 19.86 -13.37 16.15
C THR A 68 20.92 -13.87 15.15
N LEU A 69 20.79 -13.64 13.83
CA LEU A 69 21.76 -14.15 12.86
C LEU A 69 21.98 -13.18 11.67
N LYS A 70 23.21 -12.60 11.64
CA LYS A 70 23.97 -12.06 10.49
C LYS A 70 23.96 -10.53 10.30
N GLU A 71 25.01 -9.93 10.85
CA GLU A 71 25.80 -8.86 10.22
C GLU A 71 26.30 -9.33 8.83
N ASP A 72 26.54 -8.39 7.90
CA ASP A 72 27.14 -8.55 6.55
C ASP A 72 26.27 -8.48 5.27
N GLN A 73 25.09 -7.84 5.25
CA GLN A 73 24.58 -7.26 3.98
C GLN A 73 23.90 -5.89 4.19
N GLU A 74 24.72 -4.84 4.12
CA GLU A 74 24.34 -3.44 3.99
C GLU A 74 23.70 -3.16 2.63
N ALA A 75 22.39 -3.31 2.51
CA ALA A 75 21.58 -2.61 1.50
C ALA A 75 20.09 -2.82 1.81
N TRP A 76 19.35 -1.72 1.97
CA TRP A 76 17.89 -1.64 1.79
C TRP A 76 16.93 -2.15 2.88
N ARG A 77 17.37 -2.30 4.12
CA ARG A 77 16.50 -2.85 5.18
C ARG A 77 15.79 -1.74 5.96
N ASP A 78 15.03 -0.88 5.26
CA ASP A 78 14.11 0.03 5.96
C ASP A 78 12.92 -0.79 6.48
N PRO A 79 12.71 -0.86 7.81
CA PRO A 79 11.61 -1.61 8.40
C PRO A 79 10.23 -0.99 8.10
N GLN A 80 10.17 0.30 7.71
CA GLN A 80 8.96 1.01 7.34
C GLN A 80 9.06 1.55 5.91
N PRO A 81 8.90 0.69 4.89
CA PRO A 81 9.11 1.10 3.52
C PRO A 81 8.21 2.27 3.11
N PHE A 82 6.94 2.30 3.51
CA PHE A 82 6.00 3.32 3.05
C PHE A 82 5.47 4.20 4.18
N ARG A 83 5.41 5.51 3.94
CA ARG A 83 4.81 6.50 4.84
C ARG A 83 3.73 7.28 4.11
N TYR A 84 2.56 7.47 4.72
CA TYR A 84 1.54 8.36 4.19
C TYR A 84 2.12 9.76 3.90
N LEU A 85 1.85 10.29 2.71
CA LEU A 85 2.29 11.61 2.28
C LEU A 85 1.11 12.56 2.07
N SER A 86 0.15 12.17 1.22
CA SER A 86 -0.99 13.02 0.85
C SER A 86 -2.12 12.19 0.24
N HIS A 87 -3.28 12.80 0.04
CA HIS A 87 -4.40 12.23 -0.71
C HIS A 87 -5.21 13.34 -1.39
N VAL A 88 -5.98 12.97 -2.41
CA VAL A 88 -6.96 13.89 -3.00
C VAL A 88 -8.14 14.06 -2.04
N ARG A 89 -8.40 15.31 -1.65
CA ARG A 89 -9.40 15.64 -0.61
C ARG A 89 -10.84 15.72 -1.12
N SER A 90 -11.01 15.90 -2.42
CA SER A 90 -12.33 16.04 -3.05
C SER A 90 -12.35 15.32 -4.38
N TYR A 91 -13.19 14.31 -4.49
CA TYR A 91 -13.56 13.69 -5.77
C TYR A 91 -14.87 14.27 -6.23
N SER A 92 -14.95 14.66 -7.50
CA SER A 92 -16.24 14.92 -8.13
C SER A 92 -17.08 13.64 -8.06
N THR A 93 -18.34 13.78 -7.64
CA THR A 93 -19.29 12.67 -7.69
C THR A 93 -19.68 12.41 -9.15
N PHE A 94 -19.54 11.16 -9.59
CA PHE A 94 -19.95 10.74 -10.93
C PHE A 94 -21.07 9.68 -10.83
N MET A 95 -21.95 9.64 -11.82
CA MET A 95 -22.99 8.61 -11.94
C MET A 95 -22.48 7.43 -12.77
N CYS A 96 -22.55 6.22 -12.22
CA CYS A 96 -22.32 4.98 -12.95
C CYS A 96 -23.52 4.06 -12.76
N GLY A 97 -24.22 3.68 -13.84
CA GLY A 97 -25.36 2.77 -13.78
C GLY A 97 -26.56 3.24 -12.95
N GLY A 98 -26.77 4.56 -12.81
CA GLY A 98 -27.88 5.13 -12.01
C GLY A 98 -27.62 5.22 -10.50
N ILE A 99 -26.44 4.78 -10.04
CA ILE A 99 -26.01 4.94 -8.64
C ILE A 99 -25.07 6.16 -8.57
N VAL A 100 -25.41 7.13 -7.73
CA VAL A 100 -24.54 8.26 -7.40
C VAL A 100 -23.55 7.78 -6.34
N GLY A 101 -22.26 7.77 -6.67
CA GLY A 101 -21.24 7.45 -5.68
C GLY A 101 -19.84 7.55 -6.27
N SER A 102 -19.00 8.37 -5.66
CA SER A 102 -17.56 8.29 -5.84
C SER A 102 -16.94 7.93 -4.50
N ARG A 103 -16.72 6.65 -4.25
CA ARG A 103 -15.75 6.21 -3.23
C ARG A 103 -14.38 5.98 -3.87
N VAL A 104 -14.02 6.80 -4.86
CA VAL A 104 -12.64 6.79 -5.35
C VAL A 104 -11.77 7.45 -4.28
N ALA A 105 -10.70 6.79 -3.87
CA ALA A 105 -9.65 7.34 -3.03
C ALA A 105 -8.32 7.25 -3.79
N THR A 106 -7.53 8.31 -3.75
CA THR A 106 -6.18 8.36 -4.31
C THR A 106 -5.27 8.84 -3.22
N VAL A 107 -4.37 7.97 -2.81
CA VAL A 107 -3.45 8.19 -1.69
C VAL A 107 -2.03 8.02 -2.18
N ALA A 108 -1.16 8.94 -1.79
CA ALA A 108 0.25 8.92 -2.05
C ALA A 108 1.01 8.49 -0.79
N PHE A 109 1.93 7.54 -0.96
CA PHE A 109 2.86 7.06 0.03
C PHE A 109 4.29 7.32 -0.44
N LEU A 110 5.12 7.84 0.46
CA LEU A 110 6.54 8.04 0.25
C LEU A 110 7.29 6.75 0.62
N ARG A 111 8.17 6.27 -0.27
CA ARG A 111 9.17 5.26 0.06
C ARG A 111 10.27 5.94 0.89
N LYS A 112 10.45 5.54 2.14
CA LYS A 112 11.57 6.02 2.96
C LYS A 112 12.92 5.53 2.43
#